data_AF-A0A1V5SFQ6-F1
#
_entry.id   AF-A0A1V5SFQ6-F1
#
_cell.length_a   1.000
_cell.length_b   1.000
_cell.length_c   1.000
_cell.angle_alpha   90.00
_cell.angle_beta   90.00
_cell.angle_gamma   90.00
#
_symmetry.space_group_name_H-M   'P 1'
#
loop_
_entity.id
_entity.type
_entity.pdbx_description
1 polymer ?
#
loop_
_entity_poly.entity_id
_entity_poly.type
_entity_poly.pdbx_seq_one_letter_code
_entity_poly.pdbx_strand_id
1 'polypeptide(L)'
;MSLKNRNRTGDYIIEILVNIILISIFSRLVQWFSFISDSFFAVLPLFYISFSITIMVNIILIIIPEIRIRHILKTLTSVVSLIVLISLYYIFPFDFTAYSGNWEIIARIIILLAVFGTSIATVVELIATIFSKNKRGSEV
;
A
#
# COMPACT_ATOMS: atom_id res chain seq x y z
N MET A 1 18.68 6.78 -31.90
CA MET A 1 18.39 7.48 -30.62
C MET A 1 17.49 6.59 -29.77
N SER A 2 18.10 5.73 -28.94
CA SER A 2 17.39 4.70 -28.14
C SER A 2 17.27 5.20 -26.70
N LEU A 3 16.09 5.73 -26.36
CA LEU A 3 15.76 6.24 -25.01
C LEU A 3 14.41 5.70 -24.56
N LYS A 4 14.28 4.40 -24.29
CA LYS A 4 13.12 3.90 -23.54
C LYS A 4 13.31 2.50 -22.97
N ASN A 5 14.12 2.32 -21.93
CA ASN A 5 13.97 1.15 -21.03
C ASN A 5 14.77 1.15 -19.70
N ARG A 6 15.12 2.31 -19.11
CA ARG A 6 16.02 2.34 -17.93
C ARG A 6 15.43 2.71 -16.56
N ASN A 7 14.12 2.86 -16.38
CA ASN A 7 13.59 3.29 -15.07
C ASN A 7 12.89 2.22 -14.22
N ARG A 8 12.58 1.03 -14.74
CA ARG A 8 11.77 0.04 -13.99
C ARG A 8 12.44 -0.49 -12.72
N THR A 9 13.74 -0.76 -12.77
CA THR A 9 14.49 -1.22 -11.58
C THR A 9 14.61 -0.11 -10.55
N GLY A 10 14.77 1.14 -10.99
CA GLY A 10 14.78 2.31 -10.11
C GLY A 10 13.46 2.46 -9.36
N ASP A 11 12.33 2.28 -10.05
CA ASP A 11 11.01 2.34 -9.44
C ASP A 11 10.85 1.30 -8.31
N TYR A 12 11.27 0.05 -8.54
CA TYR A 12 11.20 -1.01 -7.52
C TYR A 12 12.13 -0.73 -6.32
N ILE A 13 13.34 -0.20 -6.57
CA ILE A 13 14.27 0.18 -5.50
C ILE A 13 13.68 1.31 -4.66
N ILE A 14 13.10 2.33 -5.30
CA ILE A 14 12.44 3.44 -4.60
C ILE A 14 11.28 2.91 -3.75
N GLU A 15 10.43 2.02 -4.30
CA GLU A 15 9.34 1.41 -3.53
C GLU A 15 9.86 0.65 -2.30
N ILE A 16 10.95 -0.13 -2.44
CA ILE A 16 11.57 -0.84 -1.30
C ILE A 16 12.07 0.15 -0.24
N LEU A 17 12.82 1.18 -0.65
CA LEU A 17 13.37 2.17 0.28
C LEU A 17 12.26 2.92 1.02
N VAL A 18 11.22 3.34 0.30
CA VAL A 18 10.05 4.00 0.90
C VAL A 18 9.41 3.10 1.94
N ASN A 19 9.18 1.82 1.65
CA ASN A 19 8.58 0.90 2.63
C ASN A 19 9.47 0.67 3.86
N ILE A 20 10.80 0.61 3.70
CA ILE A 20 11.74 0.52 4.83
C ILE A 20 11.68 1.78 5.71
N ILE A 21 11.63 2.96 5.10
CA ILE A 21 11.47 4.22 5.80
C ILE A 21 10.13 4.25 6.55
N LEU A 22 9.04 3.80 5.90
CA LEU A 22 7.72 3.71 6.53
C LEU A 22 7.72 2.79 7.75
N ILE A 23 8.34 1.60 7.70
CA ILE A 23 8.49 0.72 8.88
C ILE A 23 9.18 1.48 10.02
N SER A 24 10.25 2.21 9.71
CA SER A 24 11.02 2.97 10.71
C SER A 24 10.19 4.08 11.34
N ILE A 25 9.41 4.81 10.53
CA ILE A 25 8.50 5.87 11.01
C ILE A 25 7.38 5.27 11.87
N PHE A 26 6.72 4.22 11.39
CA PHE A 26 5.59 3.59 12.07
C PHE A 26 5.98 3.00 13.42
N SER A 27 7.22 2.53 13.57
CA SER A 27 7.74 2.02 14.85
C SER A 27 7.81 3.07 15.97
N ARG A 28 7.89 4.35 15.61
CA ARG A 28 8.01 5.48 16.56
C ARG A 28 6.82 6.42 16.52
N LEU A 29 5.81 6.10 15.71
CA LEU A 29 4.69 7.00 15.40
C LEU A 29 3.96 7.49 16.66
N VAL A 30 3.64 6.56 17.57
CA VAL A 30 2.94 6.85 18.84
C VAL A 30 3.76 7.79 19.73
N GLN A 31 5.10 7.69 19.69
CA GLN A 31 5.99 8.55 20.50
C GLN A 31 6.10 9.96 19.94
N TRP A 32 5.88 10.15 18.64
CA TRP A 32 6.01 11.46 17.99
C TRP A 32 4.73 12.28 18.03
N PHE A 33 3.58 11.62 18.13
CA PHE A 33 2.28 12.26 17.95
C PHE A 33 1.31 11.93 19.08
N SER A 34 0.98 12.93 19.89
CA SER A 34 0.05 12.79 21.03
C SER A 34 -1.39 12.48 20.64
N PHE A 35 -1.78 12.67 19.37
CA PHE A 35 -3.12 12.34 18.87
C PHE A 35 -3.27 10.85 18.51
N ILE A 36 -2.21 10.05 18.60
CA ILE A 36 -2.24 8.61 18.29
C ILE A 36 -2.46 7.86 19.59
N SER A 37 -3.56 7.13 19.66
CA SER A 37 -3.93 6.33 20.83
C SER A 37 -3.16 5.01 20.87
N ASP A 38 -3.05 4.39 22.05
CA ASP A 38 -2.50 3.04 22.23
C ASP A 38 -3.22 1.97 21.40
N SER A 39 -4.47 2.23 21.00
CA SER A 39 -5.20 1.39 20.04
C SER A 39 -4.47 1.24 18.69
N PHE A 40 -3.52 2.12 18.36
CA PHE A 40 -2.66 2.00 17.18
C PHE A 40 -1.80 0.72 17.21
N PHE A 41 -1.41 0.23 18.40
CA PHE A 41 -0.64 -1.01 18.53
C PHE A 41 -1.40 -2.24 18.02
N ALA A 42 -2.73 -2.21 17.98
CA ALA A 42 -3.53 -3.29 17.41
C ALA A 42 -3.43 -3.35 15.86
N VAL A 43 -3.21 -2.21 15.20
CA VAL A 43 -3.11 -2.12 13.73
C VAL A 43 -1.66 -2.23 13.25
N LEU A 44 -0.69 -1.89 14.11
CA LEU A 44 0.73 -1.84 13.77
C LEU A 44 1.29 -3.13 13.15
N PRO A 45 0.94 -4.34 13.61
CA PRO A 45 1.37 -5.59 12.97
C PRO A 45 0.90 -5.71 11.52
N LEU A 46 -0.31 -5.23 11.19
CA LEU A 46 -0.84 -5.27 9.82
C LEU A 46 -0.03 -4.36 8.89
N PHE A 47 0.39 -3.18 9.37
CA PHE A 47 1.29 -2.30 8.62
C PHE A 47 2.65 -2.97 8.36
N TYR A 48 3.25 -3.59 9.37
CA TYR A 48 4.52 -4.31 9.18
C TYR A 48 4.40 -5.44 8.16
N ILE A 49 3.34 -6.26 8.25
CA ILE A 49 3.07 -7.33 7.27
C ILE A 49 2.93 -6.74 5.87
N SER A 50 2.14 -5.67 5.71
CA SER A 50 1.93 -5.02 4.41
C SER A 50 3.21 -4.46 3.80
N PHE A 51 4.00 -3.73 4.59
CA PHE A 51 5.27 -3.18 4.13
C PHE A 51 6.27 -4.30 3.79
N SER A 52 6.35 -5.35 4.62
CA SER A 52 7.19 -6.51 4.34
C SER A 52 6.78 -7.23 3.05
N ILE A 53 5.48 -7.46 2.83
CA ILE A 53 4.98 -8.07 1.59
C ILE A 53 5.34 -7.20 0.38
N THR A 54 5.18 -5.88 0.48
CA THR A 54 5.50 -4.94 -0.60
C THR A 54 6.99 -4.95 -0.93
N ILE A 55 7.86 -5.01 0.08
CA ILE A 55 9.31 -5.15 -0.11
C ILE A 55 9.64 -6.48 -0.80
N MET A 56 9.11 -7.60 -0.31
CA MET A 56 9.34 -8.92 -0.89
C MET A 56 8.89 -8.99 -2.35
N VAL A 57 7.70 -8.46 -2.67
CA VAL A 57 7.19 -8.39 -4.04
C VAL A 57 8.12 -7.60 -4.95
N ASN A 58 8.57 -6.42 -4.51
CA ASN A 58 9.47 -5.61 -5.34
C ASN A 58 10.84 -6.26 -5.54
N ILE A 59 11.37 -6.96 -4.53
CA ILE A 59 12.60 -7.76 -4.68
C ILE A 59 12.40 -8.87 -5.73
N ILE A 60 11.28 -9.60 -5.66
CA ILE A 60 10.95 -10.66 -6.62
C ILE A 60 10.87 -10.08 -8.04
N LEU A 61 10.29 -8.89 -8.22
CA LEU A 61 10.17 -8.24 -9.52
C LEU A 61 11.49 -7.73 -10.11
N ILE A 62 12.49 -7.47 -9.27
CA ILE A 62 13.86 -7.17 -9.71
C ILE A 62 14.53 -8.44 -10.25
N ILE A 63 14.34 -9.58 -9.58
CA ILE A 63 14.96 -10.86 -9.96
C ILE A 63 14.26 -11.50 -11.16
N ILE A 64 12.92 -11.45 -11.18
CA ILE A 64 12.08 -12.11 -12.19
C ILE A 64 11.24 -11.04 -12.91
N PRO A 65 11.76 -10.44 -14.00
CA PRO A 65 11.11 -9.33 -14.71
C PRO A 65 9.93 -9.78 -15.60
N GLU A 66 9.28 -10.89 -15.28
CA GLU A 66 8.16 -11.42 -16.06
C GLU A 66 6.89 -10.58 -15.88
N ILE A 67 6.29 -10.20 -17.01
CA ILE A 67 5.10 -9.34 -17.02
C ILE A 67 3.89 -9.99 -16.32
N ARG A 68 3.79 -11.33 -16.33
CA ARG A 68 2.67 -12.07 -15.73
C ARG A 68 2.74 -12.06 -14.20
N ILE A 69 3.93 -12.34 -13.67
CA ILE A 69 4.21 -12.35 -12.23
C ILE A 69 3.96 -10.96 -11.65
N ARG A 70 4.35 -9.90 -12.39
CA ARG A 70 4.10 -8.50 -12.00
C ARG A 70 2.64 -8.19 -11.69
N HIS A 71 1.73 -8.55 -12.58
CA HIS A 71 0.31 -8.26 -12.39
C HIS A 71 -0.26 -8.99 -11.16
N ILE A 72 0.13 -10.25 -10.95
CA ILE A 72 -0.30 -11.04 -9.80
C ILE A 72 0.23 -10.45 -8.49
N LEU A 73 1.54 -10.17 -8.42
CA LEU A 73 2.17 -9.66 -7.21
C LEU A 73 1.68 -8.26 -6.85
N LYS A 74 1.45 -7.39 -7.84
CA LYS A 74 0.90 -6.06 -7.57
C LYS A 74 -0.55 -6.12 -7.08
N THR A 75 -1.38 -6.97 -7.68
CA THR A 75 -2.74 -7.25 -7.18
C THR A 75 -2.71 -7.70 -5.72
N LEU A 76 -1.79 -8.61 -5.36
CA LEU A 76 -1.63 -9.07 -3.98
C LEU A 76 -1.29 -7.90 -3.04
N THR A 77 -0.35 -7.03 -3.41
CA THR A 77 0.00 -5.86 -2.58
C THR A 77 -1.17 -4.88 -2.42
N SER A 78 -1.96 -4.67 -3.47
CA SER A 78 -3.16 -3.83 -3.43
C SER A 78 -4.22 -4.37 -2.46
N VAL A 79 -4.49 -5.69 -2.51
CA VAL A 79 -5.44 -6.34 -1.57
C VAL A 79 -4.97 -6.21 -0.12
N VAL A 80 -3.68 -6.44 0.14
CA VAL A 80 -3.13 -6.30 1.50
C VAL A 80 -3.23 -4.85 1.99
N SER A 81 -2.90 -3.88 1.14
CA SER A 81 -3.03 -2.45 1.47
C SER A 81 -4.48 -2.06 1.81
N LEU A 82 -5.45 -2.63 1.08
CA LEU A 82 -6.87 -2.42 1.32
C LEU A 82 -7.29 -2.98 2.70
N ILE A 83 -6.83 -4.18 3.06
CA ILE A 83 -7.09 -4.78 4.38
C ILE A 83 -6.57 -3.86 5.49
N VAL A 84 -5.34 -3.35 5.37
CA VAL A 84 -4.76 -2.42 6.35
C VAL A 84 -5.61 -1.16 6.52
N LEU A 85 -6.05 -0.55 5.41
CA LEU A 85 -6.86 0.66 5.45
C LEU A 85 -8.24 0.42 6.08
N ILE A 86 -8.88 -0.73 5.77
CA ILE A 86 -10.14 -1.12 6.41
C ILE A 86 -9.94 -1.30 7.92
N SER A 87 -8.90 -2.02 8.34
CA SER A 87 -8.59 -2.21 9.77
C SER A 87 -8.31 -0.88 10.47
N LEU A 88 -7.59 0.04 9.82
CA LEU A 88 -7.35 1.38 10.35
C LEU A 88 -8.65 2.18 10.51
N TYR A 89 -9.60 2.06 9.57
CA TYR A 89 -10.90 2.70 9.66
C TYR A 89 -11.77 2.16 10.80
N TYR A 90 -11.78 0.83 10.99
CA TYR A 90 -12.57 0.19 12.05
C TYR A 90 -12.01 0.41 13.46
N ILE A 91 -10.69 0.28 13.63
CA ILE A 91 -10.05 0.44 14.94
C ILE A 91 -9.94 1.93 15.29
N PHE A 92 -9.83 2.79 14.27
CA PHE A 92 -9.71 4.25 14.38
C PHE A 92 -8.82 4.70 15.55
N PRO A 93 -7.49 4.54 15.43
CA PRO A 93 -6.56 4.71 16.53
C PRO A 93 -6.16 6.16 16.80
N PHE A 94 -7.06 7.10 16.55
CA PHE A 94 -6.80 8.53 16.68
C PHE A 94 -7.65 9.13 17.80
N ASP A 95 -7.00 9.81 18.73
CA ASP A 95 -7.64 10.55 19.82
C ASP A 95 -7.42 12.05 19.61
N PHE A 96 -8.51 12.74 19.27
CA PHE A 96 -8.52 14.18 19.07
C PHE A 96 -9.18 14.95 20.23
N THR A 97 -9.47 14.30 21.36
CA THR A 97 -10.19 14.91 22.49
C THR A 97 -9.47 16.13 23.08
N ALA A 98 -8.14 16.16 23.01
CA ALA A 98 -7.31 17.28 23.46
C ALA A 98 -7.30 18.50 22.51
N TYR A 99 -7.89 18.38 21.31
CA TYR A 99 -7.85 19.42 20.27
C TYR A 99 -9.23 20.02 20.07
N SER A 100 -9.31 21.36 20.02
CA SER A 100 -10.54 22.06 19.66
C SER A 100 -10.84 21.87 18.17
N GLY A 101 -12.04 21.40 17.84
CA GLY A 101 -12.55 21.29 16.47
C GLY A 101 -12.92 19.87 16.05
N ASN A 102 -13.50 19.73 14.86
CA ASN A 102 -13.99 18.45 14.32
C ASN A 102 -12.89 17.62 13.64
N TRP A 103 -11.69 17.56 14.23
CA TRP A 103 -10.54 16.85 13.66
C TRP A 103 -10.80 15.37 13.45
N GLU A 104 -11.60 14.75 14.33
CA GLU A 104 -12.02 13.37 14.18
C GLU A 104 -12.75 13.14 12.85
N ILE A 105 -13.70 14.02 12.50
CA ILE A 105 -14.48 13.91 11.27
C ILE A 105 -13.56 14.06 10.06
N ILE A 106 -12.63 15.02 10.09
CA ILE A 106 -11.66 15.25 9.01
C ILE A 106 -10.77 14.02 8.82
N ALA A 107 -10.24 13.45 9.91
CA ALA A 107 -9.42 12.25 9.86
C ALA A 107 -10.18 11.05 9.28
N ARG A 108 -11.43 10.84 9.72
CA ARG A 108 -12.31 9.79 9.16
C ARG A 108 -12.55 9.98 7.67
N ILE A 109 -12.78 11.20 7.20
CA ILE A 109 -12.95 11.51 5.77
C ILE A 109 -11.67 11.21 4.99
N ILE A 110 -10.50 11.60 5.51
CA ILE A 110 -9.21 11.33 4.85
C ILE A 110 -8.97 9.82 4.74
N ILE A 111 -9.21 9.06 5.81
CA ILE A 111 -9.09 7.60 5.77
C ILE A 111 -10.09 7.00 4.79
N LEU A 112 -11.33 7.48 4.77
CA LEU A 112 -12.35 7.02 3.83
C LEU A 112 -11.93 7.29 2.38
N LEU A 113 -11.41 8.47 2.07
CA LEU A 113 -10.87 8.81 0.75
C LEU A 113 -9.68 7.92 0.38
N ALA A 114 -8.79 7.62 1.33
CA ALA A 114 -7.68 6.69 1.11
C ALA A 114 -8.19 5.27 0.82
N VAL A 115 -9.19 4.77 1.57
CA VAL A 115 -9.85 3.49 1.31
C VAL A 115 -10.46 3.47 -0.08
N PHE A 116 -11.22 4.49 -0.47
CA PHE A 116 -11.85 4.57 -1.79
C PHE A 116 -10.80 4.61 -2.92
N GLY A 117 -9.79 5.46 -2.79
CA GLY A 117 -8.70 5.57 -3.76
C GLY A 117 -7.95 4.25 -3.95
N THR A 118 -7.57 3.60 -2.85
CA THR A 118 -6.90 2.28 -2.90
C THR A 118 -7.82 1.19 -3.43
N SER A 119 -9.12 1.24 -3.12
CA SER A 119 -10.10 0.27 -3.66
C SER A 119 -10.21 0.39 -5.17
N ILE A 120 -10.31 1.61 -5.71
CA ILE A 120 -10.33 1.84 -7.16
C ILE A 120 -9.02 1.35 -7.79
N ALA A 121 -7.88 1.69 -7.21
CA ALA A 121 -6.57 1.24 -7.69
C ALA A 121 -6.49 -0.31 -7.73
N THR A 122 -6.99 -0.97 -6.69
CA THR A 122 -7.06 -2.43 -6.60
C THR A 122 -7.93 -3.02 -7.71
N VAL A 123 -9.11 -2.45 -7.97
CA VAL A 123 -10.01 -2.90 -9.05
C VAL A 123 -9.38 -2.71 -10.42
N VAL A 124 -8.75 -1.56 -10.69
CA VAL A 124 -8.04 -1.30 -11.94
C VAL A 124 -6.92 -2.32 -12.16
N GLU A 125 -6.18 -2.66 -11.11
CA GLU A 125 -5.09 -3.62 -11.16
C GLU A 125 -5.57 -5.07 -11.39
N LEU A 126 -6.70 -5.44 -10.76
CA LEU A 126 -7.40 -6.70 -11.04
C LEU A 126 -7.85 -6.79 -12.50
N ILE A 127 -8.49 -5.75 -13.01
CA ILE A 127 -8.92 -5.66 -14.41
C ILE A 127 -7.71 -5.79 -15.33
N ALA A 128 -6.63 -5.03 -15.10
CA ALA A 128 -5.41 -5.12 -15.89
C ALA A 128 -4.82 -6.54 -15.91
N THR A 129 -4.87 -7.24 -14.77
CA THR A 129 -4.43 -8.64 -14.65
C THR A 129 -5.28 -9.58 -15.51
N ILE A 130 -6.61 -9.43 -15.49
CA ILE A 130 -7.54 -10.26 -16.27
C ILE A 130 -7.40 -9.97 -17.77
N PHE A 131 -7.38 -8.71 -18.18
CA PHE A 131 -7.29 -8.33 -19.59
C PHE A 131 -5.91 -8.61 -20.21
N SER A 132 -4.83 -8.56 -19.41
CA SER A 132 -3.49 -9.01 -19.80
C SER A 132 -3.48 -10.49 -20.23
N LYS A 133 -4.30 -11.33 -19.58
CA LYS A 133 -4.45 -12.74 -19.92
C LYS A 133 -5.12 -12.95 -21.30
N ASN A 134 -6.00 -12.04 -21.72
CA ASN A 134 -6.82 -12.22 -22.93
C ASN A 134 -6.10 -11.89 -24.25
N LYS A 135 -5.04 -11.07 -24.23
CA LYS A 135 -4.28 -10.70 -25.45
C LYS A 135 -3.39 -11.81 -26.02
N ARG A 136 -3.26 -12.96 -25.35
CA ARG A 136 -2.35 -14.05 -25.72
C ARG A 136 -3.06 -15.32 -26.22
N GLY A 137 -4.39 -15.33 -26.23
CA GLY A 137 -5.19 -16.44 -26.75
C GLY A 137 -5.49 -16.35 -28.26
N SER A 138 -4.99 -15.31 -28.95
CA SER A 138 -5.19 -15.08 -30.39
C SER A 138 -3.94 -15.30 -31.23
N GLU A 139 -2.87 -15.87 -30.66
CA GLU A 139 -1.62 -16.23 -31.35
C GLU A 139 -1.36 -17.75 -31.32
N VAL A 140 -2.41 -18.57 -31.19
CA VAL A 140 -2.35 -20.03 -31.36
C VAL A 140 -3.17 -20.43 -32.57
#